data_AF-A0A946VC86-F1
#
_entry.id   AF-A0A946VC86-F1
#
_cell.length_a   1.000
_cell.length_b   1.000
_cell.length_c   1.000
_cell.angle_alpha   90.00
_cell.angle_beta   90.00
_cell.angle_gamma   90.00
#
_symmetry.space_group_name_H-M   'P 1'
#
loop_
_entity.id
_entity.type
_entity.pdbx_description
1 polymer ?
#
loop_
_entity_poly.entity_id
_entity_poly.type
_entity_poly.pdbx_seq_one_letter_code
_entity_poly.pdbx_strand_id
1 'polypeptide(L)'
;MTAKNPNADNPYLTESAEIIAKENNAYLLSVPRWGEFSKSMPALAEYGYDFEDISGNQLITATLVQDANKAFKSNYAKQLFSSKLVSDITRKRIAVVTNVQDLKEFLLEMAQQDQTVEHIYDY
;
A
#
# COMPACT_ATOMS: atom_id res chain seq x y z
N MET A 1 5.59 -10.57 -4.60
CA MET A 1 6.31 -9.37 -4.12
C MET A 1 7.45 -9.79 -3.20
N THR A 2 8.47 -8.96 -3.08
CA THR A 2 9.57 -9.16 -2.12
C THR A 2 9.43 -8.15 -0.99
N ALA A 3 9.44 -8.64 0.24
CA ALA A 3 9.36 -7.81 1.43
C ALA A 3 10.41 -8.23 2.47
N LYS A 4 10.90 -7.27 3.25
CA LYS A 4 11.85 -7.51 4.33
C LYS A 4 11.26 -7.10 5.66
N ASN A 5 11.52 -7.92 6.68
CA ASN A 5 11.28 -7.51 8.06
C ASN A 5 12.42 -8.05 8.92
N PRO A 6 13.29 -7.18 9.45
CA PRO A 6 14.46 -7.61 10.20
C PRO A 6 14.12 -8.25 11.56
N ASN A 7 12.89 -8.08 12.04
CA ASN A 7 12.46 -8.49 13.38
C ASN A 7 11.44 -9.65 13.36
N ALA A 8 11.06 -10.16 12.18
CA ALA A 8 10.08 -11.23 12.08
C ALA A 8 10.75 -12.58 11.89
N ASP A 9 10.66 -13.46 12.89
CA ASP A 9 11.00 -14.88 12.69
C ASP A 9 9.93 -15.57 11.84
N ASN A 10 8.66 -15.15 11.99
CA ASN A 10 7.50 -15.61 11.24
C ASN A 10 6.63 -14.41 10.81
N PRO A 11 6.44 -14.17 9.50
CA PRO A 11 5.63 -13.05 9.05
C PRO A 11 4.17 -13.23 9.46
N TYR A 12 3.60 -12.21 10.09
CA TYR A 12 2.15 -12.12 10.17
C TYR A 12 1.63 -11.92 8.74
N LEU A 13 1.09 -13.00 8.18
CA LEU A 13 0.45 -12.97 6.88
C LEU A 13 -1.06 -12.90 7.09
N THR A 14 -1.72 -12.16 6.21
CA THR A 14 -3.17 -12.30 6.03
C THR A 14 -3.48 -13.74 5.61
N GLU A 15 -4.70 -14.23 5.89
CA GLU A 15 -5.09 -15.62 5.55
C GLU A 15 -4.87 -15.99 4.07
N SER A 16 -4.81 -14.98 3.21
CA SER A 16 -4.68 -15.11 1.77
C SER A 16 -3.24 -15.01 1.26
N ALA A 17 -2.27 -14.58 2.07
CA ALA A 17 -0.88 -14.44 1.65
C ALA A 17 -0.05 -15.69 1.99
N GLU A 18 0.83 -16.09 1.06
CA GLU A 18 1.69 -17.26 1.20
C GLU A 18 3.17 -16.87 1.09
N ILE A 19 4.01 -17.48 1.93
CA ILE A 19 5.47 -17.43 1.77
C ILE A 19 5.86 -18.44 0.70
N ILE A 20 6.40 -17.96 -0.42
CA ILE A 20 6.95 -18.80 -1.48
C ILE A 20 8.40 -19.17 -1.18
N ALA A 21 9.17 -18.22 -0.65
CA ALA A 21 10.56 -18.44 -0.26
C ALA A 21 10.97 -17.49 0.88
N LYS A 22 11.95 -17.91 1.67
CA LYS A 22 12.61 -17.10 2.70
C LYS A 22 14.12 -17.21 2.53
N GLU A 23 14.81 -16.07 2.49
CA GLU A 23 16.26 -16.00 2.55
C GLU A 23 16.65 -14.91 3.56
N ASN A 24 17.27 -15.30 4.67
CA ASN A 24 17.55 -14.42 5.81
C ASN A 24 16.26 -13.69 6.28
N ASN A 25 16.26 -12.36 6.20
CA ASN A 25 15.14 -11.48 6.58
C ASN A 25 14.30 -11.02 5.37
N ALA A 26 14.51 -11.63 4.20
CA ALA A 26 13.76 -11.37 2.98
C ALA A 26 12.76 -12.49 2.69
N TYR A 27 11.56 -12.10 2.28
CA TYR A 27 10.45 -12.98 1.99
C TYR A 27 9.97 -12.73 0.56
N LEU A 28 9.84 -13.82 -0.20
CA LEU A 28 9.06 -13.81 -1.43
C LEU A 28 7.63 -14.20 -1.08
N LEU A 29 6.71 -13.25 -1.21
CA LEU A 29 5.31 -13.42 -0.87
C LEU A 29 4.44 -13.50 -2.12
N SER A 30 3.54 -14.47 -2.15
CA SER A 30 2.41 -14.52 -3.08
C SER A 30 1.18 -13.96 -2.37
N VAL A 31 0.58 -12.92 -2.93
CA VAL A 31 -0.64 -12.31 -2.39
C VAL A 31 -1.68 -12.23 -3.51
N PRO A 32 -2.92 -12.67 -3.28
CA PRO A 32 -3.97 -12.59 -4.29
C PRO A 32 -4.21 -11.15 -4.75
N ARG A 33 -4.36 -11.00 -6.05
CA ARG A 33 -4.47 -9.70 -6.72
C ARG A 33 -5.68 -8.90 -6.24
N TRP A 34 -5.60 -7.59 -6.43
CA TRP A 34 -6.70 -6.62 -6.23
C TRP A 34 -7.15 -6.44 -4.77
N GLY A 35 -8.29 -7.03 -4.38
CA GLY A 35 -8.95 -6.73 -3.12
C GLY A 35 -8.13 -7.15 -1.91
N GLU A 36 -7.59 -8.37 -1.95
CA GLU A 36 -6.75 -8.89 -0.87
C GLU A 36 -5.39 -8.22 -0.84
N PHE A 37 -4.81 -7.90 -2.00
CA PHE A 37 -3.59 -7.09 -2.09
C PHE A 37 -3.76 -5.74 -1.37
N SER A 38 -4.84 -5.02 -1.68
CA SER A 38 -5.11 -3.70 -1.09
C SER A 38 -5.34 -3.74 0.43
N LYS A 39 -5.77 -4.88 0.98
CA LYS A 39 -5.90 -5.10 2.43
C LYS A 39 -4.60 -5.56 3.09
N SER A 40 -3.85 -6.42 2.41
CA SER A 40 -2.66 -7.06 2.97
C SER A 40 -1.49 -6.07 3.08
N MET A 41 -1.36 -5.14 2.13
CA MET A 41 -0.25 -4.19 2.14
C MET A 41 -0.26 -3.24 3.35
N PRO A 42 -1.39 -2.60 3.74
CA PRO A 42 -1.45 -1.84 4.98
C PRO A 42 -1.09 -2.67 6.21
N ALA A 43 -1.61 -3.90 6.33
CA ALA A 43 -1.30 -4.78 7.45
C ALA A 43 0.20 -5.08 7.50
N LEU A 44 0.82 -5.48 6.39
CA LEU A 44 2.26 -5.74 6.31
C LEU A 44 3.07 -4.49 6.69
N ALA A 45 2.67 -3.30 6.24
CA ALA A 45 3.33 -2.05 6.61
C ALA A 45 3.26 -1.79 8.12
N GLU A 46 2.10 -2.01 8.75
CA GLU A 46 1.91 -1.90 10.21
C GLU A 46 2.77 -2.91 11.00
N TYR A 47 2.95 -4.12 10.47
CA TYR A 47 3.87 -5.12 11.04
C TYR A 47 5.34 -4.83 10.76
N GLY A 48 5.65 -3.71 10.12
CA GLY A 48 7.01 -3.23 9.91
C GLY A 48 7.70 -3.75 8.66
N TYR A 49 6.99 -4.39 7.73
CA TYR A 49 7.56 -4.87 6.48
C TYR A 49 7.91 -3.71 5.54
N ASP A 50 9.16 -3.70 5.09
CA ASP A 50 9.62 -2.85 3.98
C ASP A 50 9.43 -3.60 2.66
N PHE A 51 8.93 -2.90 1.64
CA PHE A 51 8.68 -3.49 0.32
C PHE A 51 9.82 -3.17 -0.64
N GLU A 52 10.37 -4.18 -1.30
CA GLU A 52 11.48 -3.99 -2.25
C GLU A 52 11.04 -4.07 -3.70
N ASP A 53 10.12 -4.98 -3.98
CA ASP A 53 9.61 -5.23 -5.33
C ASP A 53 8.17 -5.71 -5.28
N ILE A 54 7.34 -5.17 -6.17
CA ILE A 54 5.97 -5.65 -6.39
C ILE A 54 5.83 -6.02 -7.87
N SER A 55 5.90 -7.32 -8.16
CA SER A 55 5.73 -7.86 -9.52
C SER A 55 6.71 -7.29 -10.54
N GLY A 56 7.92 -6.93 -10.13
CA GLY A 56 8.94 -6.30 -10.99
C GLY A 56 8.86 -4.77 -11.05
N ASN A 57 7.92 -4.14 -10.35
CA ASN A 57 7.74 -2.68 -10.36
C ASN A 57 8.54 -1.99 -9.25
N GLN A 58 9.06 -0.81 -9.57
CA GLN A 58 9.71 0.11 -8.63
C GLN A 58 8.81 1.31 -8.27
N LEU A 59 7.79 1.58 -9.09
CA LEU A 59 6.74 2.56 -8.83
C LEU A 59 5.41 1.84 -8.79
N ILE A 60 4.54 2.26 -7.88
CA ILE A 60 3.19 1.73 -7.77
C ILE A 60 2.18 2.85 -7.67
N THR A 61 1.01 2.61 -8.26
CA THR A 61 -0.12 3.53 -8.15
C THR A 61 -1.02 3.07 -7.03
N ALA A 62 -1.63 4.02 -6.34
CA ALA A 62 -2.71 3.77 -5.41
C ALA A 62 -3.83 4.78 -5.59
N THR A 63 -5.05 4.41 -5.18
CA THR A 63 -6.15 5.34 -4.98
C THR A 63 -6.56 5.39 -3.53
N LEU A 64 -6.86 6.59 -3.05
CA LEU A 64 -7.39 6.83 -1.71
C LEU A 64 -8.63 7.73 -1.78
N VAL A 65 -9.44 7.67 -0.72
CA VAL A 65 -10.60 8.56 -0.55
C VAL A 65 -10.36 9.45 0.66
N GLN A 66 -10.66 10.73 0.48
CA GLN A 66 -10.64 11.72 1.55
C GLN A 66 -11.79 12.71 1.38
N ASP A 67 -11.92 13.59 2.38
CA ASP A 67 -12.78 14.77 2.31
C ASP A 67 -12.46 15.61 1.05
N ALA A 68 -13.52 16.05 0.36
CA ALA A 68 -13.43 16.80 -0.89
C ALA A 68 -12.70 18.15 -0.75
N ASN A 69 -12.81 18.81 0.41
CA ASN A 69 -12.22 20.10 0.72
C ASN A 69 -10.80 19.99 1.28
N LYS A 70 -10.39 18.82 1.79
CA LYS A 70 -9.01 18.58 2.25
C LYS A 70 -8.05 18.60 1.05
N ALA A 71 -6.90 19.25 1.16
CA ALA A 71 -5.82 19.16 0.16
C ALA A 71 -5.03 17.86 0.38
N PHE A 72 -4.59 17.21 -0.69
CA PHE A 72 -3.69 16.05 -0.58
C PHE A 72 -2.29 16.52 -0.18
N LYS A 73 -1.68 15.84 0.79
CA LYS A 73 -0.29 16.07 1.21
C LYS A 73 0.33 14.75 1.59
N SER A 74 1.48 14.45 1.01
CA SER A 74 2.29 13.29 1.34
C SER A 74 3.76 13.58 1.10
N ASN A 75 4.63 13.05 1.96
CA ASN A 75 6.07 13.07 1.76
C ASN A 75 6.56 11.93 0.85
N TYR A 76 5.73 10.91 0.65
CA TYR A 76 6.10 9.62 0.06
C TYR A 76 5.38 9.34 -1.27
N ALA A 77 4.39 10.15 -1.63
CA ALA A 77 3.61 9.96 -2.84
C ALA A 77 3.32 11.27 -3.57
N LYS A 78 3.27 11.19 -4.90
CA LYS A 78 2.88 12.29 -5.77
C LYS A 78 1.45 12.08 -6.26
N GLN A 79 0.60 13.09 -6.08
CA GLN A 79 -0.72 13.10 -6.70
C GLN A 79 -0.61 13.14 -8.23
N LEU A 80 -1.31 12.22 -8.89
CA LEU A 80 -1.48 12.18 -10.34
C LEU A 80 -2.71 12.98 -10.76
N PHE A 81 -3.87 12.67 -10.15
CA PHE A 81 -5.13 13.36 -10.40
C PHE A 81 -6.09 13.16 -9.22
N SER A 82 -7.20 13.90 -9.23
CA SER A 82 -8.32 13.70 -8.32
C SER A 82 -9.64 13.69 -9.09
N SER A 83 -10.59 12.89 -8.64
CA SER A 83 -11.95 12.83 -9.19
C SER A 83 -13.00 12.93 -8.09
N LYS A 84 -14.17 13.48 -8.42
CA LYS A 84 -15.32 13.50 -7.50
C LYS A 84 -15.83 12.08 -7.32
N LEU A 85 -16.26 11.75 -6.10
CA LEU A 85 -16.97 10.50 -5.85
C LEU A 85 -18.47 10.74 -6.12
N VAL A 86 -19.03 10.09 -7.15
CA VAL A 86 -20.44 10.32 -7.54
C VAL A 86 -21.42 9.84 -6.46
N SER A 87 -21.05 8.78 -5.74
CA SER A 87 -21.84 8.22 -4.65
C SER A 87 -21.81 9.05 -3.37
N ASP A 88 -20.83 9.95 -3.21
CA ASP A 88 -20.69 10.82 -2.04
C ASP A 88 -19.95 12.10 -2.40
N ILE A 89 -20.71 13.19 -2.57
CA ILE A 89 -20.16 14.50 -2.95
C ILE A 89 -19.28 15.14 -1.88
N THR A 90 -19.32 14.65 -0.63
CA THR A 90 -18.46 15.13 0.46
C THR A 90 -17.06 14.55 0.38
N ARG A 91 -16.86 13.54 -0.49
CA ARG A 91 -15.61 12.81 -0.66
C ARG A 91 -15.08 12.99 -2.08
N LYS A 92 -13.76 12.83 -2.22
CA LYS A 92 -13.09 12.72 -3.52
C LYS A 92 -12.11 11.56 -3.52
N ARG A 93 -11.90 10.99 -4.69
CA ARG A 93 -10.85 10.01 -4.95
C ARG A 93 -9.61 10.71 -5.46
N ILE A 94 -8.45 10.27 -4.97
CA ILE A 94 -7.15 10.76 -5.43
C ILE A 94 -6.36 9.57 -5.91
N ALA A 95 -5.79 9.68 -7.09
CA ALA A 95 -4.80 8.74 -7.60
C ALA A 95 -3.41 9.30 -7.34
N VAL A 96 -2.53 8.46 -6.81
CA VAL A 96 -1.15 8.81 -6.45
C VAL A 96 -0.19 7.78 -7.03
N VAL A 97 1.07 8.18 -7.19
CA VAL A 97 2.19 7.29 -7.46
C VAL A 97 3.21 7.39 -6.33
N THR A 98 3.77 6.27 -5.91
CA THR A 98 4.81 6.17 -4.88
C THR A 98 5.88 5.16 -5.31
N ASN A 99 7.11 5.30 -4.81
CA ASN A 99 8.10 4.25 -4.97
C ASN A 99 7.69 3.06 -4.11
N VAL A 100 7.98 1.83 -4.56
CA VAL A 100 7.70 0.63 -3.77
C VAL A 100 8.41 0.68 -2.41
N GLN A 101 9.63 1.22 -2.38
CA GLN A 101 10.41 1.41 -1.15
C GLN A 101 9.77 2.41 -0.17
N ASP A 102 9.03 3.39 -0.68
CA ASP A 102 8.34 4.40 0.14
C ASP A 102 6.93 3.97 0.53
N LEU A 103 6.43 2.84 0.00
CA LEU A 103 5.05 2.43 0.14
C LEU A 103 4.65 2.19 1.60
N LYS A 104 5.53 1.62 2.42
CA LYS A 104 5.28 1.44 3.86
C LYS A 104 5.00 2.78 4.53
N GLU A 105 5.91 3.74 4.38
CA GLU A 105 5.79 5.05 5.01
C GLU A 105 4.59 5.84 4.46
N PHE A 106 4.30 5.71 3.17
CA PHE A 106 3.08 6.24 2.57
C PHE A 106 1.82 5.67 3.25
N LEU A 107 1.72 4.34 3.40
CA LEU A 107 0.56 3.69 4.00
C LEU A 107 0.37 4.10 5.47
N LEU A 108 1.46 4.17 6.23
CA LEU A 108 1.44 4.65 7.62
C LEU A 108 1.04 6.12 7.73
N GLU A 109 1.54 6.98 6.83
CA GLU A 109 1.17 8.40 6.76
C GLU A 109 -0.32 8.58 6.45
N MET A 110 -0.88 7.79 5.52
CA MET A 110 -2.31 7.85 5.19
C MET A 110 -3.19 7.42 6.37
N ALA A 111 -2.80 6.35 7.07
CA ALA A 111 -3.49 5.88 8.28
C ALA A 111 -3.51 6.96 9.38
N GLN A 112 -2.38 7.63 9.63
CA GLN A 112 -2.28 8.74 10.60
C GLN A 112 -3.13 9.95 10.23
N GLN A 113 -3.43 10.13 8.94
CA GLN A 113 -4.23 11.25 8.43
C GLN A 113 -5.73 10.93 8.29
N ASP A 114 -6.19 9.80 8.82
CA ASP A 114 -7.55 9.24 8.65
C ASP A 114 -7.96 9.12 7.17
N GLN A 115 -6.98 8.80 6.30
CA GLN A 115 -7.20 8.58 4.87
C GLN A 115 -7.22 7.09 4.56
N THR A 116 -8.27 6.67 3.86
CA THR A 116 -8.43 5.26 3.49
C THR A 116 -7.88 5.04 2.09
N VAL A 117 -6.86 4.20 1.97
CA VAL A 117 -6.41 3.63 0.70
C VAL A 117 -7.48 2.64 0.23
N GLU A 118 -8.01 2.85 -0.97
CA GLU A 118 -8.99 1.95 -1.59
C GLU A 118 -8.32 0.82 -2.35
N HIS A 119 -7.37 1.18 -3.22
CA HIS A 119 -6.71 0.24 -4.10
C HIS A 119 -5.23 0.55 -4.22
N ILE A 120 -4.44 -0.51 -4.22
CA ILE A 120 -3.04 -0.50 -4.63
C ILE A 120 -2.97 -1.42 -5.83
N TYR A 121 -2.41 -0.92 -6.93
CA TYR A 121 -2.47 -1.62 -8.20
C TYR A 121 -1.19 -2.42 -8.45
N ASP A 122 -1.32 -3.74 -8.52
CA ASP A 122 -0.25 -4.72 -8.67
C ASP A 122 -0.02 -5.11 -10.14
N TYR A 123 0.29 -4.14 -11.02
CA TYR A 123 0.41 -4.39 -12.47
C TYR A 123 1.57 -5.33 -12.82
#